data_AF-A0A4R6SNR1-F1
#
_entry.id   AF-A0A4R6SNR1-F1
#
_cell.length_a   1.000
_cell.length_b   1.000
_cell.length_c   1.000
_cell.angle_alpha   90.00
_cell.angle_beta   90.00
_cell.angle_gamma   90.00
#
_symmetry.space_group_name_H-M   'P 1'
#
loop_
_entity.id
_entity.type
_entity.pdbx_description
1 polymer ?
#
loop_
_entity_poly.entity_id
_entity_poly.type
_entity_poly.pdbx_seq_one_letter_code
_entity_poly.pdbx_strand_id
1 'polypeptide(L)'
;MAGGYGARTGELSGVAETVLGHAEPIGELADRAANAEIREGDLGAAFSGVPSTYHAAVRRGVADVLRRHSAATATLGGKLADASARYRADDESGVRTVGEVEL
;
A
#
# COMPACT_ATOMS: atom_id res chain seq x y z
N MET A 1 32.78 -14.49 4.02
CA MET A 1 32.13 -13.39 3.28
C MET A 1 30.63 -13.67 3.25
N ALA A 2 29.91 -13.34 4.33
CA ALA A 2 28.47 -13.52 4.44
C ALA A 2 27.80 -12.16 4.20
N GLY A 3 27.78 -11.74 2.94
CA GLY A 3 27.12 -10.51 2.53
C GLY A 3 26.09 -10.84 1.46
N GLY A 4 24.81 -10.63 1.75
CA GLY A 4 23.88 -10.37 0.65
C GLY A 4 22.41 -10.70 0.87
N TYR A 5 22.04 -11.76 1.60
CA TYR A 5 20.65 -12.24 1.59
C TYR A 5 19.84 -11.79 2.81
N GLY A 6 20.30 -12.04 4.04
CA GLY A 6 19.61 -11.65 5.28
C GLY A 6 19.40 -10.13 5.49
N ALA A 7 20.30 -9.29 4.98
CA ALA A 7 20.13 -7.83 5.03
C ALA A 7 19.04 -7.33 4.07
N ARG A 8 18.93 -7.96 2.88
CA ARG A 8 17.96 -7.58 1.84
C ARG A 8 16.54 -8.04 2.16
N THR A 9 16.37 -9.16 2.86
CA THR A 9 15.06 -9.62 3.38
C THR A 9 14.51 -8.69 4.47
N GLY A 10 15.37 -8.21 5.38
CA GLY A 10 14.99 -7.19 6.37
C GLY A 10 14.55 -5.88 5.73
N GLU A 11 15.30 -5.39 4.74
CA GLU A 11 14.96 -4.19 3.96
C GLU A 11 13.63 -4.36 3.20
N LEU A 12 13.40 -5.50 2.54
CA LEU A 12 12.15 -5.80 1.85
C LEU A 12 10.94 -5.87 2.80
N SER A 13 11.12 -6.45 3.99
CA SER A 13 10.07 -6.48 5.02
C SER A 13 9.72 -5.08 5.51
N GLY A 14 10.73 -4.24 5.78
CA GLY A 14 10.49 -2.86 6.21
C GLY A 14 9.82 -2.01 5.13
N VAL A 15 10.16 -2.21 3.86
CA VAL A 15 9.47 -1.56 2.74
C VAL A 15 8.03 -2.06 2.61
N ALA A 16 7.78 -3.36 2.77
CA ALA A 16 6.43 -3.92 2.74
C ALA A 16 5.54 -3.34 3.85
N GLU A 17 6.04 -3.29 5.08
CA GLU A 17 5.34 -2.67 6.22
C GLU A 17 5.06 -1.19 5.98
N THR A 18 6.04 -0.45 5.46
CA THR A 18 5.88 0.97 5.13
C THR A 18 4.78 1.17 4.08
N VAL A 19 4.81 0.37 3.01
CA VAL A 19 3.82 0.44 1.92
C VAL A 19 2.42 0.06 2.43
N LEU A 20 2.30 -0.98 3.24
CA LEU A 20 1.03 -1.37 3.87
C LEU A 20 0.50 -0.29 4.81
N GLY A 21 1.39 0.34 5.60
CA GLY A 21 1.06 1.45 6.49
C GLY A 21 0.53 2.69 5.76
N HIS A 22 0.78 2.83 4.46
CA HIS A 22 0.17 3.90 3.65
C HIS A 22 -1.23 3.55 3.13
N ALA A 23 -1.61 2.27 3.05
CA ALA A 23 -2.91 1.88 2.49
C ALA A 23 -4.09 2.31 3.36
N GLU A 24 -3.95 2.20 4.69
CA GLU A 24 -5.00 2.55 5.67
C GLU A 24 -5.31 4.06 5.68
N PRO A 25 -4.32 4.99 5.78
CA PRO A 25 -4.58 6.43 5.66
C PRO A 25 -5.24 6.85 4.34
N ILE A 26 -4.89 6.18 3.21
CA ILE A 26 -5.51 6.45 1.92
C ILE A 26 -6.99 6.00 1.92
N GLY A 27 -7.30 4.89 2.59
CA GLY A 27 -8.66 4.41 2.79
C GLY A 27 -9.50 5.41 3.61
N GLU A 28 -8.95 5.89 4.73
CA GLU A 28 -9.61 6.92 5.53
C GLU A 28 -9.90 8.20 4.74
N LEU A 29 -8.94 8.64 3.91
CA LEU A 29 -9.15 9.80 3.03
C LEU A 29 -10.28 9.56 2.03
N ALA A 30 -10.41 8.33 1.52
CA ALA A 30 -11.50 7.96 0.63
C ALA A 30 -12.87 8.03 1.32
N ASP A 31 -12.93 7.59 2.58
CA ASP A 31 -14.18 7.63 3.35
C ASP A 31 -14.55 9.06 3.75
N ARG A 32 -13.59 9.90 4.13
CA ARG A 32 -13.81 11.34 4.34
C ARG A 32 -14.33 12.02 3.06
N ALA A 33 -13.76 11.68 1.91
CA ALA A 33 -14.22 12.18 0.62
C ALA A 33 -15.66 11.73 0.30
N ALA A 34 -16.01 10.49 0.60
CA ALA A 34 -17.35 9.95 0.41
C ALA A 34 -18.39 10.56 1.36
N ASN A 35 -18.01 10.86 2.60
CA ASN A 35 -18.86 11.40 3.67
C ASN A 35 -19.05 12.94 3.61
N ALA A 36 -18.77 13.55 2.45
CA ALA A 36 -18.96 14.98 2.21
C ALA A 36 -18.11 15.92 3.10
N GLU A 37 -16.97 15.43 3.61
CA GLU A 37 -15.97 16.32 4.22
C GLU A 37 -15.26 17.19 3.16
N ILE A 38 -15.33 16.80 1.88
CA ILE A 38 -14.97 17.67 0.75
C ILE A 38 -16.16 18.61 0.47
N ARG A 39 -16.00 19.87 0.87
CA ARG A 39 -16.96 20.94 0.67
C ARG A 39 -16.78 21.59 -0.70
N GLU A 40 -17.79 22.34 -1.13
CA GLU A 40 -17.77 23.12 -2.37
C GLU A 40 -16.53 24.03 -2.47
N GLY A 41 -16.14 24.65 -1.35
CA GLY A 41 -14.97 25.51 -1.27
C GLY A 41 -13.63 24.78 -1.48
N ASP A 42 -13.56 23.48 -1.19
CA ASP A 42 -12.32 22.70 -1.31
C ASP A 42 -12.00 22.32 -2.76
N LEU A 43 -13.02 22.33 -3.63
CA LEU A 43 -12.87 22.07 -5.06
C LEU A 43 -12.40 23.32 -5.83
N GLY A 44 -12.40 24.48 -5.16
CA GLY A 44 -11.96 25.76 -5.71
C GLY A 44 -13.09 26.58 -6.36
N ALA A 45 -12.80 27.87 -6.57
CA ALA A 45 -13.78 28.85 -7.04
C ALA A 45 -14.44 28.51 -8.39
N ALA A 46 -13.77 27.70 -9.23
CA ALA A 46 -14.31 27.22 -10.50
C ALA A 46 -15.57 26.36 -10.35
N PHE A 47 -15.81 25.80 -9.15
CA PHE A 47 -17.00 25.01 -8.85
C PHE A 47 -18.00 25.75 -7.96
N SER A 48 -17.77 27.03 -7.67
CA SER A 48 -18.72 27.87 -6.94
C SER A 48 -20.00 28.08 -7.78
N GLY A 49 -21.15 27.66 -7.26
CA GLY A 49 -22.46 27.80 -7.92
C GLY A 49 -22.81 26.67 -8.90
N VAL A 50 -22.03 25.59 -8.94
CA VAL A 50 -22.35 24.40 -9.73
C VAL A 50 -23.40 23.54 -9.00
N PRO A 51 -24.36 22.89 -9.69
CA PRO A 51 -25.39 22.10 -9.03
C PRO A 51 -24.82 21.01 -8.11
N SER A 52 -25.49 20.79 -6.97
CA SER A 52 -25.06 19.85 -5.91
C SER A 52 -24.87 18.40 -6.40
N THR A 53 -25.56 17.99 -7.47
CA THR A 53 -25.40 16.68 -8.11
C THR A 53 -24.03 16.51 -8.76
N TYR A 54 -23.46 17.57 -9.35
CA TYR A 54 -22.12 17.54 -9.90
C TYR A 54 -21.08 17.39 -8.79
N HIS A 55 -21.24 18.11 -7.68
CA HIS A 55 -20.37 17.97 -6.51
C HIS A 55 -20.42 16.57 -5.91
N ALA A 56 -21.61 15.97 -5.84
CA ALA A 56 -21.77 14.58 -5.41
C ALA A 56 -21.04 13.60 -6.35
N ALA A 57 -21.12 13.82 -7.67
CA ALA A 57 -20.41 13.02 -8.65
C ALA A 57 -18.88 13.15 -8.54
N VAL A 58 -18.37 14.37 -8.36
CA VAL A 58 -16.93 14.63 -8.15
C VAL A 58 -16.44 13.98 -6.87
N ARG A 59 -17.14 14.17 -5.74
CA ARG A 59 -16.81 13.50 -4.46
C ARG A 59 -16.73 12.00 -4.61
N ARG A 60 -17.72 11.39 -5.27
CA ARG A 60 -17.75 9.96 -5.53
C ARG A 60 -16.56 9.52 -6.39
N GLY A 61 -16.23 10.28 -7.44
CA GLY A 61 -15.07 10.02 -8.28
C GLY A 61 -13.75 10.07 -7.51
N VAL A 62 -13.57 11.07 -6.65
CA VAL A 62 -12.39 11.20 -5.78
C VAL A 62 -12.29 10.02 -4.82
N ALA A 63 -13.39 9.68 -4.12
CA ALA A 63 -13.43 8.53 -3.22
C ALA A 63 -13.11 7.22 -3.94
N ASP A 64 -13.66 7.00 -5.14
CA ASP A 64 -13.39 5.80 -5.95
C ASP A 64 -11.92 5.70 -6.39
N VAL A 65 -11.30 6.82 -6.77
CA VAL A 65 -9.85 6.85 -7.10
C VAL A 65 -9.01 6.53 -5.88
N LEU A 66 -9.31 7.13 -4.72
CA LEU A 66 -8.59 6.86 -3.47
C LEU A 66 -8.72 5.40 -3.04
N ARG A 67 -9.91 4.80 -3.15
CA ARG A 67 -10.12 3.36 -2.87
C ARG A 67 -9.30 2.47 -3.80
N ARG A 68 -9.30 2.76 -5.10
CA ARG A 68 -8.47 2.01 -6.06
C ARG A 68 -6.98 2.13 -5.74
N HIS A 69 -6.54 3.32 -5.33
CA HIS A 69 -5.16 3.55 -4.96
C HIS A 69 -4.79 2.80 -3.67
N SER A 70 -5.61 2.87 -2.62
CA SER A 70 -5.43 2.10 -1.38
C SER A 70 -5.35 0.59 -1.66
N ALA A 71 -6.26 0.06 -2.48
CA ALA A 71 -6.25 -1.36 -2.86
C ALA A 71 -4.99 -1.77 -3.63
N ALA A 72 -4.51 -0.92 -4.56
CA ALA A 72 -3.27 -1.17 -5.29
C ALA A 72 -2.05 -1.16 -4.35
N THR A 73 -2.00 -0.20 -3.43
CA THR A 73 -0.95 -0.09 -2.40
C THR A 73 -0.95 -1.31 -1.48
N ALA A 74 -2.12 -1.74 -0.99
CA ALA A 74 -2.25 -2.96 -0.19
C ALA A 74 -1.80 -4.20 -0.96
N THR A 75 -2.18 -4.32 -2.24
CA THR A 75 -1.77 -5.43 -3.11
C THR A 75 -0.25 -5.47 -3.30
N LEU A 76 0.38 -4.31 -3.53
CA LEU A 76 1.83 -4.20 -3.66
C LEU A 76 2.53 -4.59 -2.35
N GLY A 77 2.07 -4.04 -1.22
CA GLY A 77 2.60 -4.35 0.10
C GLY A 77 2.50 -5.85 0.43
N GLY A 78 1.36 -6.48 0.15
CA GLY A 78 1.18 -7.93 0.32
C GLY A 78 2.14 -8.76 -0.53
N LYS A 79 2.32 -8.41 -1.81
CA LYS A 79 3.29 -9.09 -2.69
C LYS A 79 4.73 -8.95 -2.20
N LEU A 80 5.10 -7.80 -1.63
CA LEU A 80 6.43 -7.58 -1.07
C LEU A 80 6.64 -8.38 0.22
N ALA A 81 5.62 -8.46 1.08
CA ALA A 81 5.65 -9.29 2.28
C ALA A 81 5.78 -10.79 1.92
N ASP A 82 4.99 -11.28 0.96
CA ASP A 82 5.07 -12.65 0.45
C ASP A 82 6.46 -12.96 -0.13
N ALA A 83 7.03 -12.03 -0.91
CA ALA A 83 8.37 -12.18 -1.46
C ALA A 83 9.42 -12.26 -0.34
N SER A 84 9.33 -11.40 0.69
CA SER A 84 10.23 -11.43 1.84
C SER A 84 10.13 -12.76 2.61
N ALA A 85 8.92 -13.27 2.83
CA ALA A 85 8.70 -14.56 3.48
C ALA A 85 9.29 -15.73 2.70
N ARG A 86 9.13 -15.74 1.36
CA ARG A 86 9.73 -16.76 0.48
C ARG A 86 11.25 -16.72 0.53
N TYR A 87 11.85 -15.54 0.44
CA TYR A 87 13.31 -15.42 0.56
C TYR A 87 13.83 -15.92 1.91
N ARG A 88 13.09 -15.69 3.01
CA ARG A 88 13.46 -16.22 4.33
C ARG A 88 13.40 -17.75 4.37
N ALA A 89 12.35 -18.34 3.79
CA ALA A 89 12.20 -19.79 3.72
C ALA A 89 13.28 -20.44 2.84
N ASP A 90 13.63 -19.81 1.73
CA ASP A 90 14.72 -20.26 0.84
C ASP A 90 16.07 -20.21 1.57
N ASP A 91 16.37 -19.12 2.30
CA ASP A 91 17.58 -19.02 3.14
C ASP A 91 17.64 -20.15 4.20
N GLU A 92 16.55 -20.40 4.92
CA GLU A 92 16.50 -21.46 5.93
C GLU A 92 16.66 -22.87 5.33
N SER A 93 16.13 -23.08 4.12
CA SER A 93 16.25 -24.36 3.40
C SER A 93 17.67 -24.58 2.87
N GLY A 94 18.29 -23.56 2.27
CA GLY A 94 19.66 -23.63 1.74
C GLY A 94 20.70 -23.81 2.84
N VAL A 95 20.50 -23.19 4.01
CA VAL A 95 21.35 -23.42 5.18
C VAL A 95 21.29 -24.87 5.67
N ARG A 96 20.10 -25.52 5.66
CA ARG A 96 20.00 -26.94 6.00
C ARG A 96 20.71 -27.83 4.99
N THR A 97 20.57 -27.57 3.69
CA THR A 97 21.19 -28.41 2.66
C THR A 97 22.71 -28.30 2.64
N VAL A 98 23.28 -27.11 2.90
CA VAL A 98 24.74 -26.94 3.00
C VAL A 98 25.27 -27.59 4.29
N GLY A 99 24.53 -27.49 5.40
CA GLY A 99 24.90 -28.13 6.67
C GLY A 99 24.88 -29.66 6.64
N GLU A 100 24.04 -30.28 5.80
CA GLU A 100 24.02 -31.73 5.59
C GLU A 100 25.14 -32.25 4.67
N VAL A 101 25.74 -31.39 3.84
CA VAL A 101 26.83 -31.78 2.92
C VAL A 101 28.20 -31.67 3.58
N GLU A 102 28.32 -30.97 4.72
CA GLU A 102 29.57 -30.84 5.49
C GLU A 102 29.68 -31.81 6.71
N LEU A 103 28.81 -32.82 6.83
CA LEU A 103 28.89 -33.87 7.85
C LEU A 103 29.20 -35.26 7.28
#